data_AF-Q1AYE1-F1
#
_entry.id   AF-Q1AYE1-F1
#
_cell.length_a   1.000
_cell.length_b   1.000
_cell.length_c   1.000
_cell.angle_alpha   90.00
_cell.angle_beta   90.00
_cell.angle_gamma   90.00
#
_symmetry.space_group_name_H-M   'P 1'
#
loop_
_entity.id
_entity.type
_entity.pdbx_description
1 polymer ?
#
loop_
_entity_poly.entity_id
_entity_poly.type
_entity_poly.pdbx_seq_one_letter_code
_entity_poly.pdbx_strand_id
1 'polypeptide(L)'
;MNRPARLGLAATALTLLAGVWLFVAPFVVDYQDRWKTLSDATLNDMWSGAALAGVAALTLLAVVSLALRDAVRRRERDGAEG
;
A
#
# COMPACT_ATOMS: atom_id res chain seq x y z
N MET A 1 11.79 14.69 -8.50
CA MET A 1 11.27 13.33 -8.76
C MET A 1 10.89 13.24 -10.24
N ASN A 2 11.42 12.25 -10.96
CA ASN A 2 11.20 12.10 -12.40
C ASN A 2 9.72 11.69 -12.64
N ARG A 3 9.11 12.12 -13.76
CA ARG A 3 7.72 11.75 -14.12
C ARG A 3 7.37 10.27 -13.95
N PRO A 4 8.18 9.29 -14.37
CA PRO A 4 7.87 7.87 -14.17
C PRO A 4 7.81 7.46 -12.69
N ALA A 5 8.67 8.01 -11.83
CA ALA A 5 8.67 7.70 -10.41
C ALA A 5 7.40 8.21 -9.70
N ARG A 6 6.89 9.39 -10.11
CA ARG A 6 5.61 9.92 -9.59
C ARG A 6 4.43 9.03 -9.99
N LEU A 7 4.42 8.55 -11.23
CA LEU A 7 3.39 7.64 -11.73
C LEU A 7 3.44 6.30 -10.99
N GLY A 8 4.64 5.74 -10.77
CA GLY A 8 4.81 4.52 -9.98
C GLY A 8 4.28 4.68 -8.56
N LEU A 9 4.62 5.77 -7.87
CA LEU A 9 4.11 6.02 -6.51
C LEU A 9 2.59 6.17 -6.47
N ALA A 10 2.01 6.90 -7.44
CA ALA A 10 0.57 7.07 -7.55
C ALA A 10 -0.12 5.73 -7.84
N ALA A 11 0.42 4.91 -8.74
CA ALA A 11 -0.10 3.59 -9.03
C ALA A 11 -0.05 2.70 -7.78
N THR A 12 1.06 2.66 -7.05
CA THR A 12 1.17 1.87 -5.81
C THR A 12 0.18 2.36 -4.74
N ALA A 13 -0.02 3.67 -4.60
CA ALA A 13 -1.01 4.21 -3.68
C ALA A 13 -2.44 3.82 -4.08
N LEU A 14 -2.77 3.86 -5.37
CA LEU A 14 -4.06 3.39 -5.88
C LEU A 14 -4.23 1.88 -5.65
N THR A 15 -3.20 1.07 -5.86
CA THR A 15 -3.23 -0.37 -5.57
C THR A 15 -3.48 -0.65 -4.09
N LEU A 16 -2.86 0.13 -3.19
CA LEU A 16 -3.12 0.03 -1.76
C LEU A 16 -4.60 0.30 -1.45
N LEU A 17 -5.14 1.39 -1.98
CA LEU A 17 -6.55 1.77 -1.80
C LEU A 17 -7.50 0.72 -2.39
N ALA A 18 -7.18 0.18 -3.57
CA ALA A 18 -7.95 -0.88 -4.19
C ALA A 18 -7.95 -2.18 -3.36
N GLY A 19 -6.81 -2.58 -2.80
CA GLY A 19 -6.71 -3.73 -1.90
C GLY A 19 -7.53 -3.56 -0.62
N VAL A 20 -7.44 -2.38 0.00
CA VAL A 20 -8.26 -2.02 1.18
C VAL A 20 -9.75 -2.03 0.83
N TRP A 21 -10.13 -1.45 -0.32
CA TRP A 21 -11.51 -1.47 -0.78
C TRP A 21 -12.00 -2.91 -0.99
N LEU A 22 -11.24 -3.75 -1.68
CA LEU A 22 -11.62 -5.14 -1.93
C LEU A 22 -11.86 -5.93 -0.64
N PHE A 23 -11.07 -5.65 0.40
CA PHE A 23 -11.23 -6.27 1.73
C PHE A 23 -12.55 -5.86 2.40
N VAL A 24 -12.92 -4.58 2.30
CA VAL A 24 -14.05 -4.00 3.05
C VAL A 24 -15.36 -3.98 2.24
N ALA A 25 -15.28 -4.04 0.91
CA ALA A 25 -16.39 -3.95 -0.02
C ALA A 25 -17.54 -4.92 0.26
N PRO A 26 -17.32 -6.21 0.62
CA PRO A 26 -18.41 -7.15 0.90
C PRO A 26 -19.36 -6.66 2.01
N PHE A 27 -18.83 -5.90 2.98
CA PHE A 27 -19.59 -5.39 4.12
C PHE A 27 -20.20 -4.00 3.88
N VAL A 28 -19.60 -3.20 3.00
CA VAL A 28 -20.07 -1.84 2.68
C VAL A 28 -21.20 -1.89 1.66
N VAL A 29 -21.09 -2.77 0.68
CA VAL A 29 -22.08 -2.91 -0.40
C VAL A 29 -23.14 -3.97 -0.07
N ASP A 30 -23.06 -4.60 1.12
CA ASP A 30 -24.04 -5.54 1.65
C ASP A 30 -24.26 -6.78 0.76
N TYR A 31 -23.24 -7.18 0.00
CA TYR A 31 -23.20 -8.49 -0.66
C TYR A 31 -23.06 -9.63 0.35
N GLN A 32 -22.62 -9.30 1.58
CA GLN A 32 -22.46 -10.24 2.68
C GLN A 32 -23.21 -9.76 3.93
N ASP A 33 -24.15 -10.57 4.41
CA ASP A 33 -24.82 -10.36 5.70
C ASP A 33 -23.81 -10.42 6.84
N ARG A 34 -23.61 -9.32 7.57
CA ARG A 34 -22.64 -9.22 8.69
C ARG A 34 -22.89 -10.23 9.83
N TRP A 35 -24.06 -10.86 9.85
CA TRP A 35 -24.53 -11.77 10.90
C TRP A 35 -24.52 -13.25 10.47
N LYS A 36 -24.03 -13.56 9.26
CA LYS A 36 -23.89 -14.93 8.75
C LYS A 36 -22.42 -15.33 8.63
N THR A 37 -22.17 -16.63 8.58
CA THR A 37 -20.85 -17.20 8.30
C THR A 37 -20.28 -16.61 7.01
N LEU A 38 -18.97 -16.32 7.00
CA LEU A 38 -18.34 -15.77 5.80
C LEU A 38 -18.47 -16.74 4.62
N SER A 39 -18.93 -16.26 3.47
CA SER A 39 -18.97 -17.07 2.25
C SER A 39 -17.57 -17.24 1.72
N ASP A 40 -17.31 -18.33 0.99
CA ASP A 40 -16.00 -18.57 0.36
C ASP A 40 -15.62 -17.42 -0.59
N ALA A 41 -16.61 -16.83 -1.27
CA ALA A 41 -16.42 -15.65 -2.11
C ALA A 41 -15.94 -14.44 -1.30
N THR A 42 -16.59 -14.16 -0.16
CA THR A 42 -16.18 -13.06 0.74
C THR A 42 -14.78 -13.28 1.30
N LEU A 43 -14.47 -14.52 1.72
CA LEU A 43 -13.12 -14.85 2.20
C LEU A 43 -12.07 -14.65 1.11
N ASN A 44 -12.37 -15.06 -0.13
CA ASN A 44 -11.47 -14.85 -1.25
C ASN A 44 -11.23 -13.37 -1.55
N ASP A 45 -12.28 -12.54 -1.53
CA ASP A 45 -12.16 -11.10 -1.72
C ASP A 45 -11.32 -10.46 -0.60
N MET A 46 -11.55 -10.85 0.66
CA MET A 46 -10.78 -10.40 1.81
C MET A 46 -9.30 -10.79 1.68
N TRP A 47 -8.98 -12.06 1.42
CA TRP A 47 -7.58 -12.49 1.30
C TRP A 47 -6.87 -11.86 0.11
N SER A 48 -7.55 -11.72 -1.03
CA SER A 48 -7.02 -11.05 -2.20
C SER A 48 -6.75 -9.56 -1.94
N GLY A 49 -7.70 -8.88 -1.28
CA GLY A 49 -7.58 -7.48 -0.90
C GLY A 49 -6.46 -7.24 0.12
N ALA A 50 -6.37 -8.11 1.13
CA ALA A 50 -5.30 -8.07 2.13
C ALA A 50 -3.91 -8.27 1.50
N ALA A 51 -3.77 -9.22 0.57
CA ALA A 51 -2.52 -9.47 -0.14
C ALA A 51 -2.10 -8.25 -0.99
N LEU A 52 -3.03 -7.69 -1.76
CA LEU A 52 -2.80 -6.49 -2.58
C LEU A 52 -2.40 -5.29 -1.72
N ALA A 53 -3.15 -5.02 -0.66
CA ALA A 53 -2.87 -3.93 0.27
C ALA A 53 -1.52 -4.12 0.96
N GLY A 54 -1.22 -5.35 1.42
CA GLY A 54 0.05 -5.69 2.07
C GLY A 54 1.26 -5.43 1.18
N VAL A 55 1.25 -5.93 -0.06
CA VAL A 55 2.36 -5.74 -1.01
C VAL A 55 2.54 -4.25 -1.35
N ALA A 56 1.46 -3.52 -1.58
CA ALA A 56 1.53 -2.09 -1.88
C ALA A 56 2.05 -1.29 -0.67
N ALA A 57 1.61 -1.60 0.54
CA ALA A 57 2.08 -0.98 1.77
C ALA A 57 3.58 -1.23 1.99
N LEU A 58 4.04 -2.48 1.85
CA LEU A 58 5.45 -2.84 1.96
C LEU A 58 6.31 -2.10 0.93
N THR A 59 5.81 -1.96 -0.29
CA THR A 59 6.49 -1.21 -1.36
C THR A 59 6.62 0.27 -0.99
N LEU A 60 5.55 0.91 -0.51
CA LEU A 60 5.59 2.31 -0.07
C LEU A 60 6.53 2.50 1.12
N LEU A 61 6.50 1.58 2.09
CA LEU A 61 7.42 1.60 3.24
C LEU A 61 8.87 1.47 2.80
N ALA A 62 9.17 0.60 1.84
CA ALA A 62 10.51 0.46 1.29
C ALA A 62 10.96 1.76 0.59
N VAL A 63 10.11 2.36 -0.24
CA VAL A 63 10.39 3.63 -0.93
C VAL A 63 10.69 4.75 0.08
N VAL A 64 9.86 4.89 1.12
CA VAL A 64 10.07 5.89 2.17
C VAL A 64 11.35 5.63 2.95
N SER A 65 11.61 4.38 3.33
CA SER A 65 12.81 3.99 4.08
C SER A 65 14.09 4.30 3.29
N LEU A 66 14.10 4.01 1.99
CA LEU A 66 15.23 4.33 1.12
C LEU A 66 15.42 5.84 0.94
N ALA A 67 14.33 6.58 0.73
CA ALA A 67 14.38 8.04 0.62
C ALA A 67 14.92 8.70 1.90
N LEU A 68 14.51 8.21 3.07
CA LEU A 68 15.02 8.69 4.36
C LEU A 68 16.50 8.34 4.55
N ARG A 69 16.90 7.10 4.23
CA ARG A 69 18.33 6.68 4.28
C ARG A 69 19.21 7.57 3.41
N ASP A 70 18.75 7.89 2.20
CA ASP A 70 19.49 8.76 1.28
C ASP A 70 19.55 10.21 1.79
N ALA A 71 18.49 10.71 2.41
CA ALA A 71 18.47 12.05 2.99
C ALA A 71 19.45 12.19 4.17
N VAL A 72 19.51 11.18 5.05
CA VAL A 72 20.44 11.15 6.18
C VAL A 72 21.89 11.12 5.68
N ARG A 73 22.22 10.22 4.74
CA ARG A 73 23.56 10.11 4.16
C ARG A 73 24.04 11.38 3.45
N ARG A 74 23.13 12.15 2.85
CA ARG A 74 23.45 13.44 2.23
C ARG A 74 23.85 14.47 3.28
N ARG A 75 23.11 14.57 4.38
CA ARG A 75 23.42 15.47 5.50
C ARG A 75 24.79 15.19 6.13
N GLU A 76 25.14 13.92 6.30
CA GLU A 76 26.44 13.52 6.85
C GLU A 76 27.61 13.95 5.96
N ARG A 77 27.45 13.89 4.63
CA ARG A 77 28.48 14.35 3.69
C ARG A 77 28.64 15.86 3.71
N ASP A 78 27.53 16.60 3.67
CA ASP A 78 27.55 18.06 3.67
C ASP A 78 28.19 18.62 4.97
N GLY A 79 28.02 17.92 6.10
CA GLY A 79 28.63 18.29 7.38
C GLY A 79 30.10 17.87 7.55
N ALA A 80 30.64 17.02 6.67
CA ALA A 80 32.04 16.60 6.70
C ALA A 80 32.95 17.48 5.81
N GLU A 81 32.36 18.25 4.88
CA GLU A 81 33.07 19.13 3.95
C GLU A 81 33.09 20.62 4.39
N GLY A 82 32.40 20.98 5.49
CA GLY A 82 32.33 22.34 6.05
C GLY A 82 33.11 22.49 7.35
#